data_AF-A0A1R4EEH6-F1
#
_entry.id   AF-A0A1R4EEH6-F1
#
_cell.length_a   1.000
_cell.length_b   1.000
_cell.length_c   1.000
_cell.angle_alpha   90.00
_cell.angle_beta   90.00
_cell.angle_gamma   90.00
#
_symmetry.space_group_name_H-M   'P 1'
#
loop_
_entity.id
_entity.type
_entity.pdbx_description
1 polymer ?
#
loop_
_entity_poly.entity_id
_entity_poly.type
_entity_poly.pdbx_seq_one_letter_code
_entity_poly.pdbx_strand_id
1 'polypeptide(L)'
;MAKSTMTNMKHKTLAAVALAATMMLPSVGAQAANNDLNEVCVDIASLAGNIMDDRQNGVSKAQVTKKTSSDNDAYQTLAKNIIADAYKVPQAKSKADKDQQVDNFIRQYYNKCAK
;
A
#
# COMPACT_ATOMS: atom_id res chain seq x y z
N MET A 1 0.50 26.46 -53.07
CA MET A 1 0.91 25.50 -54.13
C MET A 1 2.36 25.12 -53.87
N ALA A 2 2.62 23.82 -53.82
CA ALA A 2 3.94 23.25 -53.59
C ALA A 2 4.91 23.53 -54.74
N LYS A 3 6.22 23.58 -54.44
CA LYS A 3 7.23 22.85 -55.23
C LYS A 3 8.56 22.73 -54.49
N SER A 4 8.82 21.51 -54.06
CA SER A 4 10.15 20.98 -53.72
C SER A 4 10.91 20.60 -54.99
N THR A 5 12.24 20.77 -54.98
CA THR A 5 13.22 19.94 -55.73
C THR A 5 14.62 20.28 -55.19
N MET A 6 15.21 19.43 -54.32
CA MET A 6 16.14 18.31 -54.62
C MET A 6 17.43 18.70 -55.37
N THR A 7 18.58 18.44 -54.74
CA THR A 7 19.77 17.70 -55.28
C THR A 7 20.84 17.67 -54.18
N ASN A 8 21.12 16.53 -53.53
CA ASN A 8 21.96 15.39 -53.93
C ASN A 8 23.47 15.72 -53.96
N MET A 9 24.24 15.22 -52.98
CA MET A 9 25.65 14.87 -53.19
C MET A 9 26.14 13.85 -52.15
N LYS A 10 26.58 12.71 -52.68
CA LYS A 10 27.24 11.55 -52.03
C LYS A 10 28.61 11.94 -51.49
N HIS A 11 29.03 11.42 -50.34
CA HIS A 11 30.45 11.17 -50.01
C HIS A 11 30.60 9.83 -49.28
N LYS A 12 31.78 9.25 -49.47
CA LYS A 12 32.14 7.83 -49.48
C LYS A 12 32.45 7.23 -48.09
N THR A 13 31.93 6.02 -47.91
CA THR A 13 32.45 4.78 -47.29
C THR A 13 33.58 4.75 -46.23
N LEU A 14 33.33 3.84 -45.27
CA LEU A 14 34.22 2.98 -44.45
C LEU A 14 34.63 3.49 -43.06
N ALA A 15 34.04 2.88 -42.02
CA ALA A 15 34.74 1.97 -41.10
C ALA A 15 33.75 1.43 -40.05
N ALA A 16 33.57 0.12 -40.04
CA ALA A 16 32.83 -0.61 -39.02
C ALA A 16 33.61 -0.63 -37.71
N VAL A 17 32.99 -0.28 -36.58
CA VAL A 17 33.48 -0.72 -35.26
C VAL A 17 32.30 -0.92 -34.30
N ALA A 18 32.19 -2.18 -33.87
CA ALA A 18 31.61 -2.69 -32.63
C ALA A 18 30.13 -2.42 -32.32
N LEU A 19 29.32 -3.45 -32.59
CA LEU A 19 28.27 -3.86 -31.65
C LEU A 19 28.89 -4.03 -30.26
N ALA A 20 28.63 -3.08 -29.37
CA ALA A 20 28.57 -3.34 -27.95
C ALA A 20 27.29 -2.69 -27.42
N ALA A 21 26.15 -3.23 -27.85
CA ALA A 21 24.92 -3.07 -27.10
C ALA A 21 25.10 -3.84 -25.78
N THR A 22 25.83 -3.24 -24.85
CA THR A 22 25.66 -3.55 -23.44
C THR A 22 24.23 -3.16 -23.14
N MET A 23 23.34 -4.15 -23.24
CA MET A 23 22.02 -4.07 -22.66
C MET A 23 22.25 -3.81 -21.18
N MET A 24 22.26 -2.54 -20.79
CA MET A 24 21.93 -2.16 -19.43
C MET A 24 20.50 -2.64 -19.27
N LEU A 25 20.33 -3.86 -18.78
CA LEU A 25 19.09 -4.28 -18.18
C LEU A 25 18.92 -3.34 -16.99
N PRO A 26 17.96 -2.39 -17.01
CA PRO A 26 17.62 -1.73 -15.77
C PRO A 26 17.11 -2.86 -14.87
N SER A 27 17.79 -3.08 -13.76
CA SER A 27 17.40 -4.01 -12.71
C SER A 27 16.12 -3.49 -12.05
N VAL A 28 14.99 -3.56 -12.76
CA VAL A 28 13.64 -3.24 -12.29
C VAL A 28 13.06 -4.43 -11.54
N GLY A 29 13.83 -5.03 -10.64
CA GLY A 29 13.41 -6.21 -9.87
C GLY A 29 12.96 -5.90 -8.44
N ALA A 30 13.25 -4.70 -7.92
CA ALA A 30 13.07 -4.38 -6.50
C ALA A 30 11.85 -3.48 -6.19
N GLN A 31 11.21 -2.88 -7.20
CA GLN A 31 10.06 -1.98 -6.95
C GLN A 31 8.73 -2.72 -6.79
N ALA A 32 8.53 -3.87 -7.43
CA ALA A 32 7.26 -4.59 -7.38
C ALA A 32 6.95 -5.17 -5.98
N ALA A 33 7.91 -5.83 -5.35
CA ALA A 33 7.72 -6.45 -4.03
C ALA A 33 7.45 -5.42 -2.90
N ASN A 34 7.92 -4.17 -3.06
CA ASN A 34 7.69 -3.12 -2.08
C ASN A 34 6.28 -2.52 -2.19
N ASN A 35 5.72 -2.45 -3.40
CA ASN A 35 4.36 -1.98 -3.60
C ASN A 35 3.33 -2.94 -2.99
N ASP A 36 3.51 -4.25 -3.20
CA ASP A 36 2.60 -5.28 -2.66
C ASP A 36 2.61 -5.29 -1.12
N LEU A 37 3.78 -5.15 -0.49
CA LEU A 37 3.88 -5.06 0.96
C LEU A 37 3.19 -3.80 1.50
N ASN A 38 3.37 -2.67 0.82
CA ASN A 38 2.73 -1.43 1.22
C ASN A 38 1.21 -1.52 1.15
N GLU A 39 0.66 -2.13 0.09
CA GLU A 39 -0.79 -2.37 -0.05
C GLU A 39 -1.33 -3.23 1.09
N VAL A 40 -0.66 -4.35 1.43
CA VAL A 40 -1.05 -5.20 2.56
C VAL A 40 -1.04 -4.42 3.88
N CYS A 41 -0.02 -3.59 4.11
CA CYS A 41 0.06 -2.79 5.33
C CYS A 41 -1.03 -1.70 5.40
N VAL A 42 -1.42 -1.13 4.26
CA VAL A 42 -2.57 -0.20 4.17
C VAL A 42 -3.88 -0.93 4.52
N ASP A 43 -4.08 -2.14 4.02
CA ASP A 43 -5.29 -2.92 4.32
C ASP A 43 -5.38 -3.29 5.80
N ILE A 44 -4.26 -3.70 6.41
CA ILE A 44 -4.19 -3.99 7.86
C ILE A 44 -4.50 -2.72 8.67
N ALA A 45 -3.94 -1.59 8.28
CA ALA A 45 -4.17 -0.31 8.94
C ALA A 45 -5.63 0.15 8.80
N SER A 46 -6.24 -0.06 7.63
CA SER A 46 -7.65 0.22 7.37
C SER A 46 -8.57 -0.64 8.23
N LEU A 47 -8.30 -1.96 8.30
CA LEU A 47 -9.02 -2.87 9.20
C LEU A 47 -8.92 -2.41 10.66
N ALA A 48 -7.73 -2.01 11.11
CA ALA A 48 -7.50 -1.47 12.44
C ALA A 48 -8.28 -0.18 12.69
N GLY A 49 -8.31 0.73 11.72
CA GLY A 49 -9.10 1.97 11.78
C GLY A 49 -10.58 1.70 11.96
N ASN A 50 -11.15 0.82 11.12
CA ASN A 50 -12.59 0.48 11.17
C ASN A 50 -12.98 -0.17 12.50
N ILE A 51 -12.16 -1.09 13.02
CA ILE A 51 -12.40 -1.73 14.32
C ILE A 51 -12.31 -0.71 15.46
N MET A 52 -11.35 0.21 15.40
CA MET A 52 -11.18 1.24 16.41
C MET A 52 -12.30 2.28 16.37
N ASP A 53 -12.78 2.64 15.18
CA ASP A 53 -13.95 3.52 15.02
C ASP A 53 -15.21 2.87 15.61
N ASP A 54 -15.49 1.61 15.26
CA ASP A 54 -16.57 0.82 15.86
C ASP A 54 -16.46 0.81 17.40
N ARG A 55 -15.25 0.61 17.93
CA ARG A 55 -14.96 0.65 19.37
C ARG A 55 -15.27 2.02 19.98
N GLN A 56 -14.83 3.12 19.36
CA GLN A 56 -15.07 4.48 19.84
C GLN A 56 -16.56 4.87 19.76
N ASN A 57 -17.30 4.27 18.83
CA ASN A 57 -18.74 4.46 18.66
C ASN A 57 -19.59 3.51 19.52
N GLY A 58 -18.97 2.65 20.33
CA GLY A 58 -19.67 1.84 21.33
C GLY A 58 -20.29 0.57 20.80
N VAL A 59 -19.88 0.15 19.60
CA VAL A 59 -20.14 -1.20 19.13
C VAL A 59 -19.50 -2.17 20.12
N SER A 60 -20.17 -3.29 20.40
CA SER A 60 -19.65 -4.28 21.36
C SER A 60 -18.60 -5.19 20.71
N LYS A 61 -17.68 -5.71 21.53
CA LYS A 61 -16.61 -6.62 21.07
C LYS A 61 -17.17 -7.82 20.30
N ALA A 62 -18.29 -8.37 20.77
CA ALA A 62 -18.97 -9.49 20.13
C ALA A 62 -19.53 -9.10 18.74
N GLN A 63 -20.12 -7.91 18.60
CA GLN A 63 -20.64 -7.43 17.32
C GLN A 63 -19.52 -7.18 16.32
N VAL A 64 -18.42 -6.54 16.73
CA VAL A 64 -17.26 -6.33 15.86
C VAL A 64 -16.64 -7.67 15.46
N THR A 65 -16.50 -8.61 16.41
CA THR A 65 -15.98 -9.96 16.11
C THR A 65 -16.81 -10.66 15.04
N LYS A 66 -18.15 -10.57 15.13
CA LYS A 66 -19.07 -11.12 14.13
C LYS A 66 -18.97 -10.40 12.78
N LYS A 67 -18.85 -9.08 12.79
CA LYS A 67 -18.72 -8.24 11.57
C LYS A 67 -17.43 -8.54 10.81
N THR A 68 -16.36 -8.85 11.52
CA THR A 68 -15.04 -9.17 10.93
C THR A 68 -14.83 -10.68 10.74
N SER A 69 -15.87 -11.50 10.87
CA SER A 69 -15.75 -12.93 10.67
C SER A 69 -15.35 -13.26 9.24
N SER A 70 -14.46 -14.24 9.06
CA SER A 70 -14.02 -14.72 7.75
C SER A 70 -13.68 -16.20 7.82
N ASP A 71 -13.86 -16.92 6.71
CA ASP A 71 -13.40 -18.30 6.54
C ASP A 71 -11.88 -18.39 6.33
N ASN A 72 -11.20 -17.25 6.15
CA ASN A 72 -9.74 -17.20 6.10
C ASN A 72 -9.16 -17.11 7.52
N ASP A 73 -8.53 -18.18 7.98
CA ASP A 73 -7.97 -18.29 9.33
C ASP A 73 -6.93 -17.20 9.66
N ALA A 74 -6.09 -16.81 8.69
CA ALA A 74 -5.08 -15.79 8.88
C ALA A 74 -5.72 -14.41 9.10
N TYR A 75 -6.69 -14.05 8.25
CA TYR A 75 -7.47 -12.82 8.41
C TYR A 75 -8.26 -12.84 9.73
N GLN A 76 -8.90 -13.97 10.05
CA GLN A 76 -9.68 -14.13 11.27
C GLN A 76 -8.83 -13.96 12.53
N THR A 77 -7.60 -14.48 12.51
CA THR A 77 -6.62 -14.35 13.60
C THR A 77 -6.14 -12.90 13.72
N LEU A 78 -5.80 -12.27 12.59
CA LEU A 78 -5.43 -10.86 12.54
C LEU A 78 -6.54 -9.97 13.13
N ALA A 79 -7.78 -10.12 12.65
CA ALA A 79 -8.92 -9.36 13.13
C ALA A 79 -9.16 -9.55 14.64
N LYS A 80 -9.07 -10.78 15.15
CA LYS A 80 -9.20 -11.06 16.59
C LYS A 80 -8.15 -10.33 17.43
N ASN A 81 -6.90 -10.27 16.96
CA ASN A 81 -5.82 -9.55 17.65
C ASN A 81 -6.06 -8.04 17.64
N ILE A 82 -6.43 -7.48 16.49
CA ILE A 82 -6.77 -6.06 16.36
C ILE A 82 -7.94 -5.68 17.29
N ILE A 83 -9.00 -6.48 17.32
CA ILE A 83 -10.15 -6.30 18.23
C ILE A 83 -9.71 -6.37 19.69
N ALA A 84 -8.87 -7.35 20.05
CA ALA A 84 -8.39 -7.48 21.43
C ALA A 84 -7.62 -6.23 21.88
N ASP A 85 -6.85 -5.61 21.00
CA ASP A 85 -6.12 -4.37 21.28
C ASP A 85 -7.04 -3.14 21.32
N ALA A 86 -7.94 -2.98 20.35
CA ALA A 86 -8.85 -1.84 20.29
C ALA A 86 -9.71 -1.74 21.56
N TYR A 87 -10.20 -2.87 22.08
CA TYR A 87 -11.06 -2.89 23.27
C TYR A 87 -10.31 -2.70 24.60
N LYS A 88 -8.97 -2.61 24.59
CA LYS A 88 -8.20 -2.11 25.74
C LYS A 88 -8.26 -0.58 25.83
N VAL A 89 -8.58 0.10 24.72
CA VAL A 89 -8.69 1.55 24.70
C VAL A 89 -10.09 1.97 25.16
N PRO A 90 -10.21 2.87 26.16
CA PRO A 90 -11.49 3.43 26.57
C PRO A 90 -12.13 4.27 25.46
N GLN A 91 -13.46 4.40 25.49
CA GLN A 91 -14.14 5.32 24.59
C GLN A 91 -13.87 6.75 25.03
N ALA A 92 -13.45 7.58 24.09
CA ALA A 92 -13.31 9.00 24.32
C ALA A 92 -14.68 9.69 24.30
N LYS A 93 -14.79 10.80 25.04
CA LYS A 93 -16.03 11.57 25.16
C LYS A 93 -16.21 12.54 23.99
N SER A 94 -15.13 13.15 23.51
CA SER A 94 -15.17 14.14 22.44
C SER A 94 -14.93 13.49 21.07
N LYS A 95 -15.48 14.08 20.00
CA LYS A 95 -15.22 13.61 18.64
C LYS A 95 -13.72 13.70 18.30
N ALA A 96 -13.07 14.81 18.66
CA ALA A 96 -11.66 15.03 18.36
C ALA A 96 -10.76 13.94 18.98
N ASP A 97 -11.03 13.54 20.22
CA ASP A 97 -10.26 12.48 20.88
C ASP A 97 -10.54 11.11 20.26
N LYS A 98 -11.78 10.83 19.84
CA LYS A 98 -12.12 9.59 19.12
C LYS A 98 -11.34 9.51 17.81
N ASP A 99 -11.38 10.58 17.01
CA ASP A 99 -10.67 10.67 15.74
C ASP A 99 -9.16 10.48 15.96
N GLN A 100 -8.59 11.15 16.97
CA GLN A 100 -7.18 11.01 17.31
C GLN A 100 -6.81 9.57 17.72
N GLN A 101 -7.66 8.90 18.50
CA GLN A 101 -7.42 7.51 18.89
C GLN A 101 -7.49 6.56 17.69
N VAL A 102 -8.42 6.78 16.76
CA VAL A 102 -8.50 6.03 15.49
C VAL A 102 -7.23 6.24 14.67
N ASP A 103 -6.81 7.49 14.44
CA ASP A 103 -5.60 7.82 13.67
C ASP A 103 -4.33 7.23 14.28
N ASN A 104 -4.20 7.30 15.60
CA ASN A 104 -3.09 6.68 16.33
C ASN A 104 -3.05 5.17 16.11
N PHE A 105 -4.21 4.52 16.14
CA PHE A 105 -4.34 3.08 15.99
C PHE A 105 -4.02 2.64 14.56
N ILE A 106 -4.50 3.36 13.55
CA ILE A 106 -4.16 3.17 12.13
C ILE A 106 -2.64 3.24 11.94
N ARG A 107 -2.00 4.33 12.41
CA ARG A 107 -0.54 4.51 12.29
C ARG A 107 0.23 3.42 13.01
N GLN A 108 -0.23 2.99 14.19
CA GLN A 108 0.43 1.91 14.93
C GLN A 108 0.45 0.61 14.12
N TYR A 109 -0.66 0.23 13.50
CA TYR A 109 -0.76 -1.01 12.73
C TYR A 109 -0.03 -0.94 11.38
N TYR A 110 -0.09 0.19 10.69
CA TYR A 110 0.74 0.43 9.51
C TYR A 110 2.23 0.29 9.84
N ASN A 111 2.71 1.00 10.87
CA ASN A 111 4.12 0.98 11.28
C ASN A 111 4.58 -0.36 11.86
N LYS A 112 3.68 -1.21 12.35
CA LYS A 112 4.00 -2.57 12.78
C LYS A 112 4.15 -3.51 11.59
N CYS A 113 3.39 -3.30 10.52
CA CYS A 113 3.44 -4.11 9.30
C CYS A 113 4.62 -3.72 8.40
N ALA A 114 4.87 -2.42 8.25
CA ALA A 114 5.89 -1.88 7.34
C ALA A 114 7.33 -1.96 7.89
N LYS A 115 7.53 -2.60 9.05
CA LYS A 115 8.84 -2.81 9.69
C LYS A 115 9.32 -4.22 9.43
#